data_AF-A0A2W4QAY9-F1
#
_entry.id   AF-A0A2W4QAY9-F1
#
_cell.length_a   1.000
_cell.length_b   1.000
_cell.length_c   1.000
_cell.angle_alpha   90.00
_cell.angle_beta   90.00
_cell.angle_gamma   90.00
#
_symmetry.space_group_name_H-M   'P 1'
#
loop_
_entity.id
_entity.type
_entity.pdbx_description
1 polymer ?
#
loop_
_entity_poly.entity_id
_entity_poly.type
_entity_poly.pdbx_seq_one_letter_code
_entity_poly.pdbx_strand_id
1 'polypeptide(L)'
;DLSALREALGGAPAVAVSAETGAGLDALEAEVARVAGAFDASEELLVNARQAEAIRRAADHLRDAQATLESGLGDELVAIDLRAAWMALGEVTGETAGEELLDQIFSRFCIGK
;
A
#
# COMPACT_ATOMS: atom_id res chain seq x y z
N ASP A 1 28.22 13.11 -23.80
CA ASP A 1 27.87 11.97 -24.65
C ASP A 1 26.70 11.24 -24.01
N LEU A 2 25.51 11.30 -24.63
CA LEU A 2 24.25 10.84 -24.03
C LEU A 2 24.02 9.33 -24.23
N SER A 3 24.89 8.68 -25.00
CA SER A 3 24.84 7.25 -25.32
C SER A 3 25.17 6.37 -24.09
N ALA A 4 26.27 6.68 -23.39
CA ALA A 4 26.67 5.99 -22.16
C ALA A 4 25.66 6.18 -21.01
N LEU A 5 25.02 7.35 -20.94
CA LEU A 5 23.98 7.63 -19.95
C LEU A 5 22.72 6.79 -20.20
N ARG A 6 22.33 6.62 -21.47
CA ARG A 6 21.21 5.75 -21.85
C ARG A 6 21.46 4.28 -21.54
N GLU A 7 22.70 3.82 -21.71
CA GLU A 7 23.11 2.46 -21.36
C GLU A 7 23.07 2.22 -19.85
N ALA A 8 23.57 3.17 -19.05
CA ALA A 8 23.52 3.12 -17.59
C ALA A 8 22.09 3.16 -17.01
N LEU A 9 21.16 3.84 -17.69
CA LEU A 9 19.77 3.97 -17.27
C LEU A 9 18.88 2.77 -17.66
N GLY A 10 19.41 1.76 -18.36
CA GLY A 10 18.69 0.52 -18.64
C GLY A 10 17.37 0.70 -19.41
N GLY A 11 17.25 1.76 -20.22
CA GLY A 11 16.03 2.10 -20.95
C GLY A 11 15.00 2.92 -20.18
N ALA A 12 15.31 3.37 -18.97
CA ALA A 12 14.48 4.31 -18.23
C ALA A 12 14.37 5.67 -18.96
N PRO A 13 13.22 6.37 -18.84
CA PRO A 13 13.07 7.70 -19.39
C PRO A 13 14.10 8.67 -18.80
N ALA A 14 14.64 9.54 -19.65
CA ALA A 14 15.67 10.50 -19.27
C ALA A 14 15.24 11.92 -19.69
N VAL A 15 15.27 12.85 -18.75
CA VAL A 15 14.95 14.26 -18.98
C VAL A 15 16.19 15.10 -18.70
N ALA A 16 16.59 15.94 -19.65
CA ALA A 16 17.70 16.86 -19.46
C ALA A 16 17.24 18.09 -18.66
N VAL A 17 17.92 18.39 -17.56
CA VAL A 17 17.58 19.52 -16.66
C VAL A 17 18.80 20.37 -16.34
N SER A 18 18.56 21.65 -16.05
CA SER A 18 19.56 22.59 -15.51
C SER A 18 19.04 23.18 -14.20
N ALA A 19 19.68 22.83 -13.08
CA ALA A 19 19.32 23.37 -11.77
C ALA A 19 19.64 24.87 -11.63
N GLU A 20 20.59 25.38 -12.42
CA GLU A 20 20.99 26.79 -12.41
C GLU A 20 19.99 27.69 -13.15
N THR A 21 19.45 27.22 -14.27
CA THR A 21 18.53 28.02 -15.12
C THR A 21 17.07 27.63 -14.95
N GLY A 22 16.79 26.49 -14.32
CA GLY A 22 15.46 25.90 -14.24
C GLY A 22 14.99 25.22 -15.53
N ALA A 23 15.80 25.20 -16.59
CA ALA A 23 15.42 24.58 -17.85
C ALA A 23 15.17 23.08 -17.67
N GLY A 24 14.04 22.60 -18.20
CA GLY A 24 13.66 21.18 -18.19
C GLY A 24 12.95 20.70 -16.92
N LEU A 25 12.74 21.56 -15.90
CA LEU A 25 12.04 21.18 -14.67
C LEU A 25 10.57 20.79 -14.93
N ASP A 26 9.83 21.55 -15.75
CA ASP A 26 8.44 21.21 -16.10
C ASP A 26 8.34 19.84 -16.79
N ALA A 27 9.31 19.52 -17.66
CA ALA A 27 9.38 18.24 -18.34
C ALA A 27 9.71 17.10 -17.36
N LEU A 28 10.53 17.38 -16.34
CA LEU A 28 10.83 16.42 -15.28
C LEU A 28 9.58 16.18 -14.41
N GLU A 29 8.85 17.22 -14.03
CA GLU A 29 7.60 17.10 -13.26
C GLU A 29 6.56 16.25 -14.00
N ALA A 30 6.36 16.51 -15.30
CA ALA A 30 5.45 15.73 -16.12
C ALA A 30 5.87 14.26 -16.22
N GLU A 31 7.17 13.99 -16.36
CA GLU A 31 7.69 12.63 -16.46
C GLU A 31 7.61 11.89 -15.12
N VAL A 32 7.84 12.57 -13.99
CA VAL A 32 7.64 12.02 -12.65
C VAL A 32 6.16 11.67 -12.44
N ALA A 33 5.24 12.55 -12.79
CA ALA A 33 3.81 12.27 -12.70
C ALA A 33 3.39 11.07 -13.58
N ARG A 34 3.96 10.98 -14.78
CA ARG A 34 3.73 9.86 -15.70
C ARG A 34 4.24 8.52 -15.13
N VAL A 35 5.45 8.52 -14.54
CA VAL A 35 6.09 7.31 -13.98
C VAL A 35 5.47 6.89 -12.66
N ALA A 36 5.11 7.84 -11.80
CA ALA A 36 4.38 7.57 -10.56
C ALA A 36 2.97 6.98 -10.82
N GLY A 37 2.48 7.10 -12.07
CA GLY A 37 1.12 6.79 -12.45
C GLY A 37 0.23 8.00 -12.21
N ALA A 38 -0.66 8.30 -13.15
CA ALA A 38 -1.79 9.18 -12.86
C ALA A 38 -2.60 8.48 -11.76
N PHE A 39 -2.50 8.97 -10.53
CA PHE A 39 -3.43 8.59 -9.48
C PHE A 39 -4.80 9.03 -9.97
N ASP A 40 -5.64 8.07 -10.34
CA ASP A 40 -7.05 8.32 -10.59
C ASP A 40 -7.65 8.59 -9.21
N ALA A 41 -7.48 9.82 -8.74
CA ALA A 41 -7.92 10.29 -7.43
C ALA A 41 -9.46 10.30 -7.29
N SER A 42 -10.16 9.82 -8.32
CA SER A 42 -11.61 9.77 -8.42
C SER A 42 -12.24 8.64 -7.60
N GLU A 43 -11.51 7.57 -7.27
CA GLU A 43 -12.07 6.41 -6.55
C GLU A 43 -11.17 5.76 -5.48
N GLU A 44 -10.03 6.37 -5.13
CA GLU A 44 -9.09 5.73 -4.21
C GLU A 44 -9.52 5.85 -2.74
N LEU A 45 -9.95 4.73 -2.17
CA LEU A 45 -9.94 4.50 -0.73
C LEU A 45 -8.50 4.79 -0.26
N LEU A 46 -8.30 5.89 0.46
CA LEU A 46 -6.99 6.25 1.04
C LEU A 46 -6.66 5.29 2.18
N VAL A 47 -6.19 4.11 1.82
CA VAL A 47 -5.78 3.05 2.75
C VAL A 47 -4.30 3.24 3.04
N ASN A 48 -3.95 3.52 4.30
CA ASN A 48 -2.54 3.54 4.67
C ASN A 48 -1.94 2.12 4.64
N ALA A 49 -0.61 2.00 4.59
CA ALA A 49 0.08 0.72 4.49
C ALA A 49 -0.36 -0.31 5.56
N ARG A 50 -0.66 0.15 6.78
CA ARG A 50 -1.17 -0.71 7.87
C ARG A 50 -2.55 -1.28 7.55
N GLN A 51 -3.48 -0.42 7.16
CA GLN A 51 -4.83 -0.85 6.79
C GLN A 51 -4.80 -1.76 5.55
N ALA A 52 -3.91 -1.49 4.59
CA ALA A 52 -3.75 -2.32 3.40
C ALA A 52 -3.19 -3.71 3.72
N GLU A 53 -2.30 -3.81 4.71
CA GLU A 53 -1.82 -5.09 5.23
C GLU A 53 -2.95 -5.86 5.96
N ALA A 54 -3.71 -5.19 6.84
CA ALA A 54 -4.84 -5.80 7.53
C ALA A 54 -5.91 -6.36 6.56
N ILE A 55 -6.23 -5.60 5.51
CA ILE A 55 -7.15 -6.03 4.45
C ILE A 55 -6.59 -7.23 3.66
N ARG A 56 -5.29 -7.24 3.34
CA ARG A 56 -4.65 -8.37 2.67
C ARG A 56 -4.74 -9.65 3.50
N ARG A 57 -4.39 -9.59 4.79
CA ARG A 57 -4.53 -10.75 5.70
C ARG A 57 -5.96 -11.24 5.81
N ALA A 58 -6.92 -10.31 5.91
CA ALA A 58 -8.34 -10.69 5.92
C ALA A 58 -8.75 -11.42 4.64
N ALA A 59 -8.28 -10.95 3.47
CA ALA A 59 -8.53 -11.61 2.19
C ALA A 59 -7.85 -12.98 2.08
N ASP A 60 -6.66 -13.15 2.65
CA ASP A 60 -5.98 -14.45 2.74
C ASP A 60 -6.81 -15.44 3.57
N HIS A 61 -7.23 -15.05 4.78
CA HIS A 61 -8.07 -15.89 5.63
C HIS A 61 -9.42 -16.24 4.99
N LEU A 62 -10.04 -15.33 4.25
CA LEU A 62 -11.28 -15.62 3.52
C LEU A 62 -11.06 -16.65 2.39
N ARG A 63 -9.91 -16.60 1.72
CA ARG A 63 -9.54 -17.61 0.71
C ARG A 63 -9.30 -18.98 1.36
N ASP A 64 -8.65 -19.01 2.51
CA ASP A 64 -8.43 -20.24 3.28
C ASP A 64 -9.77 -20.82 3.76
N ALA A 65 -10.67 -20.00 4.30
CA ALA A 65 -12.02 -20.41 4.70
C ALA A 65 -12.80 -21.03 3.53
N GLN A 66 -12.71 -20.42 2.34
CA GLN A 66 -13.34 -20.94 1.13
C GLN A 66 -12.76 -22.30 0.74
N ALA A 67 -11.43 -22.44 0.73
CA ALA A 67 -10.77 -23.71 0.39
C ALA A 67 -11.11 -24.83 1.42
N THR A 68 -11.19 -24.49 2.70
CA THR A 68 -11.62 -25.40 3.78
C THR A 68 -13.06 -25.85 3.59
N LEU A 69 -13.96 -24.93 3.20
CA LEU A 69 -15.35 -25.26 2.91
C LEU A 69 -15.47 -26.20 1.69
N GLU A 70 -14.73 -25.91 0.61
CA GLU A 70 -14.73 -26.72 -0.61
C GLU A 70 -14.12 -28.11 -0.41
N SER A 71 -13.16 -28.25 0.51
CA SER A 71 -12.51 -29.52 0.85
C SER A 71 -13.29 -30.38 1.85
N GLY A 72 -14.38 -29.88 2.43
CA GLY A 72 -15.25 -30.62 3.34
C GLY A 72 -14.59 -30.95 4.69
N LEU A 73 -13.56 -30.20 5.09
CA LEU A 73 -12.79 -30.41 6.33
C LEU A 73 -13.55 -30.03 7.61
N GLY A 74 -14.77 -29.48 7.48
CA GLY A 74 -15.72 -29.25 8.57
C GLY A 74 -15.87 -27.78 8.98
N ASP A 75 -17.10 -27.42 9.40
CA ASP A 75 -17.50 -26.04 9.68
C ASP A 75 -16.70 -25.36 10.81
N GLU A 76 -16.11 -26.14 11.72
CA GLU A 76 -15.26 -25.61 12.80
C GLU A 76 -14.00 -24.95 12.28
N LEU A 77 -13.36 -25.53 11.26
CA LEU A 77 -12.15 -24.97 10.65
C LEU A 77 -12.47 -23.71 9.85
N VAL A 78 -13.59 -23.73 9.10
CA VAL A 78 -14.10 -22.53 8.41
C VAL A 78 -14.35 -21.39 9.40
N ALA A 79 -14.93 -21.68 10.57
CA ALA A 79 -15.20 -20.68 11.60
C ALA A 79 -13.92 -20.05 12.19
N ILE A 80 -12.81 -20.79 12.24
CA ILE A 80 -11.52 -20.27 12.69
C ILE A 80 -11.00 -19.23 11.69
N ASP A 81 -11.00 -19.56 10.40
CA ASP A 81 -10.51 -18.66 9.34
C ASP A 81 -11.39 -17.40 9.22
N LEU A 82 -12.72 -17.55 9.31
CA LEU A 82 -13.65 -16.42 9.33
C LEU A 82 -13.42 -15.49 10.54
N ARG A 83 -13.10 -16.07 11.71
CA ARG A 83 -12.77 -15.27 12.91
C ARG A 83 -11.45 -14.52 12.71
N ALA A 84 -10.45 -15.15 12.11
CA ALA A 84 -9.17 -14.49 11.82
C ALA A 84 -9.35 -13.33 10.82
N ALA A 85 -10.16 -13.52 9.77
CA ALA A 85 -10.53 -12.47 8.84
C ALA A 85 -11.25 -11.30 9.55
N TRP A 86 -12.22 -11.59 10.42
CA TRP A 86 -12.92 -10.58 11.21
C TRP A 86 -11.97 -9.78 12.11
N MET A 87 -11.05 -10.45 12.81
CA MET A 87 -10.08 -9.77 13.67
C MET A 87 -9.13 -8.86 12.88
N ALA A 88 -8.65 -9.30 11.71
CA ALA A 88 -7.81 -8.48 10.85
C ALA A 88 -8.56 -7.24 10.34
N LEU A 89 -9.84 -7.36 9.98
CA LEU A 89 -10.67 -6.20 9.60
C LEU A 89 -10.91 -5.24 10.78
N GLY A 90 -11.05 -5.77 12.00
CA GLY A 90 -11.16 -4.94 13.20
C GLY A 90 -9.94 -4.05 13.46
N GLU A 91 -8.76 -4.38 12.93
CA GLU A 91 -7.57 -3.51 13.07
C GLU A 91 -7.69 -2.25 12.20
N VAL A 92 -8.49 -2.31 11.13
CA VAL A 92 -8.78 -1.18 10.24
C VAL A 92 -9.64 -0.15 10.97
N THR A 93 -10.68 -0.62 11.69
CA THR A 93 -11.58 0.22 12.50
C THR A 93 -11.00 0.58 13.86
N GLY A 94 -10.02 -0.18 14.34
CA GLY A 94 -9.39 -0.02 15.66
C GLY A 94 -10.07 -0.83 16.76
N GLU A 95 -11.13 -1.59 16.46
CA GLU A 95 -11.88 -2.42 17.43
C GLU A 95 -11.06 -3.59 17.98
N THR A 96 -10.09 -4.09 17.21
CA THR A 96 -9.18 -5.18 17.61
C THR A 96 -7.71 -4.73 17.66
N ALA A 97 -7.46 -3.42 17.59
CA ALA A 97 -6.12 -2.87 17.71
C ALA A 97 -5.59 -3.02 19.15
N GLY A 98 -4.39 -3.58 19.31
CA GLY A 98 -3.71 -3.65 20.61
C GLY A 98 -3.15 -2.29 21.07
N GLU A 99 -2.82 -2.16 22.35
CA GLU A 99 -2.24 -0.94 22.95
C GLU A 99 -0.96 -0.48 22.21
N GLU A 100 -0.10 -1.42 21.81
CA GLU A 100 1.13 -1.15 21.06
C GLU A 100 0.87 -0.45 19.71
N LEU A 101 -0.28 -0.73 19.08
CA LEU A 101 -0.65 -0.11 17.82
C LEU A 101 -1.10 1.35 18.02
N LEU A 102 -1.81 1.62 19.12
CA LEU A 102 -2.18 2.98 19.49
C LEU A 102 -0.92 3.80 19.79
N ASP A 103 0.03 3.25 20.54
CA ASP A 103 1.30 3.92 20.83
C ASP A 103 2.10 4.25 19.56
N GLN A 104 2.17 3.33 18.59
CA GLN A 104 2.82 3.63 17.29
C GLN A 104 2.11 4.74 16.52
N ILE A 105 0.77 4.75 16.51
CA ILE A 105 -0.01 5.81 15.86
C ILE A 105 0.29 7.15 16.54
N PHE A 106 0.19 7.21 17.86
CA PHE A 106 0.38 8.44 18.64
C PHE A 106 1.83 8.92 18.70
N SER A 107 2.82 8.04 18.54
CA SER A 107 4.23 8.43 18.43
C SER A 107 4.55 9.33 17.24
N ARG A 108 3.68 9.32 16.21
CA ARG A 108 3.78 10.16 15.01
C ARG A 108 3.05 11.50 15.14
N PHE A 109 2.31 11.71 16.23
CA PHE A 109 1.68 13.00 16.50
C PHE A 109 2.61 13.86 17.35
N CYS A 110 2.71 15.15 16.99
CA CYS A 110 3.40 16.11 17.82
C CYS A 110 2.77 16.18 19.22
N ILE A 111 3.59 16.30 20.27
CA ILE A 111 3.13 16.45 21.65
C ILE A 111 2.24 17.70 21.73
N GLY A 112 0.97 17.51 22.11
CA GLY A 112 -0.01 18.59 22.29
C GLY A 112 -1.26 18.52 21.42
N LYS A 113 -1.61 17.36 20.87
CA LYS A 113 -2.98 17.11 20.38
C LYS A 113 -3.87 16.53 21.46
#